data_AF-A0A955AG48-F1
#
_entry.id   AF-A0A955AG48-F1
#
_cell.length_a   1.000
_cell.length_b   1.000
_cell.length_c   1.000
_cell.angle_alpha   90.00
_cell.angle_beta   90.00
_cell.angle_gamma   90.00
#
_symmetry.space_group_name_H-M   'P 1'
#
loop_
_entity.id
_entity.type
_entity.pdbx_description
1 polymer ?
#
loop_
_entity_poly.entity_id
_entity_poly.type
_entity_poly.pdbx_seq_one_letter_code
_entity_poly.pdbx_strand_id
1 'polypeptide(L)'
;MNILRTILTTAVVGSVSAAVFLVFLGHRTDYVGHYSAGFGGTLVALAIGVGLIARETNLSQLSRVVLILLVAAIMLGGVFESTIFRLAIFDPVDFCNQSLGAAIAALAVLGAAPKTPMFGGEVGLMFAVGTFFVLVGFHYAFM
;
A
#
# COMPACT_ATOMS: atom_id res chain seq x y z
N MET A 1 -5.95 15.76 15.97
CA MET A 1 -4.61 15.26 15.56
C MET A 1 -4.70 14.94 14.09
N ASN A 2 -3.80 15.55 13.32
CA ASN A 2 -4.01 15.92 11.92
C ASN A 2 -3.83 14.76 10.95
N ILE A 3 -4.63 14.76 9.89
CA ILE A 3 -4.55 13.87 8.73
C ILE A 3 -3.16 13.89 8.08
N LEU A 4 -2.46 15.02 8.17
CA LEU A 4 -1.04 15.14 7.85
C LEU A 4 -0.17 14.09 8.56
N ARG A 5 -0.47 13.74 9.82
CA ARG A 5 0.24 12.68 10.55
C ARG A 5 0.05 11.34 9.87
N THR A 6 -1.17 10.99 9.47
CA THR A 6 -1.46 9.74 8.76
C THR A 6 -0.63 9.64 7.48
N ILE A 7 -0.66 10.69 6.67
CA ILE A 7 0.05 10.75 5.38
C ILE A 7 1.56 10.69 5.57
N LEU A 8 2.10 11.45 6.53
CA LEU A 8 3.53 11.41 6.83
C LEU A 8 3.94 10.05 7.41
N THR A 9 3.13 9.45 8.28
CA THR A 9 3.41 8.12 8.83
C THR A 9 3.41 7.07 7.72
N THR A 10 2.45 7.07 6.81
CA THR A 10 2.44 6.10 5.70
C THR A 10 3.63 6.31 4.77
N ALA A 11 3.95 7.55 4.41
CA ALA A 11 5.13 7.85 3.58
C ALA A 11 6.44 7.40 4.25
N VAL A 12 6.63 7.71 5.54
CA VAL A 12 7.83 7.35 6.30
C VAL A 12 7.92 5.84 6.48
N VAL A 13 6.85 5.17 6.91
CA VAL A 13 6.85 3.71 7.12
C VAL A 13 7.12 2.97 5.82
N GLY A 14 6.49 3.37 4.72
CA GLY A 14 6.74 2.78 3.40
C GLY A 14 8.19 2.97 2.95
N SER A 15 8.74 4.18 3.12
CA SER A 15 10.11 4.51 2.67
C SER A 15 11.16 3.78 3.51
N VAL A 16 10.98 3.76 4.84
CA VAL A 16 11.90 3.07 5.76
C VAL A 16 11.87 1.57 5.50
N SER A 17 10.70 0.98 5.32
CA SER A 17 10.57 -0.45 5.02
C SER A 17 11.19 -0.80 3.68
N ALA A 18 10.99 0.01 2.63
CA ALA A 18 11.66 -0.16 1.34
C ALA A 18 13.19 -0.04 1.46
N ALA A 19 13.69 0.90 2.28
CA ALA A 19 15.12 1.03 2.54
C ALA A 19 15.69 -0.20 3.26
N VAL A 20 14.95 -0.80 4.20
CA VAL A 20 15.34 -2.08 4.82
C VAL A 20 15.46 -3.18 3.76
N PHE A 21 14.50 -3.29 2.85
CA PHE A 21 14.61 -4.23 1.72
C PHE A 21 15.87 -4.01 0.90
N LEU A 22 16.17 -2.76 0.51
CA LEU A 22 17.37 -2.45 -0.25
C LEU A 22 18.67 -2.76 0.50
N VAL A 23 18.74 -2.48 1.80
CA VAL A 23 19.95 -2.71 2.60
C VAL A 23 20.22 -4.21 2.78
N PHE A 24 19.18 -5.01 3.05
CA PHE A 24 19.35 -6.43 3.35
C PHE A 24 19.27 -7.33 2.11
N LEU A 25 18.53 -6.91 1.08
CA LEU A 25 18.21 -7.71 -0.11
C LEU A 25 18.62 -7.00 -1.41
N GLY A 26 19.50 -6.01 -1.38
CA GLY A 26 19.82 -5.12 -2.52
C GLY A 26 20.36 -5.80 -3.80
N HIS A 27 20.69 -7.09 -3.77
CA HIS A 27 20.98 -7.89 -4.96
C HIS A 27 19.71 -8.40 -5.69
N ARG A 28 18.55 -8.26 -5.03
CA ARG A 28 17.19 -8.58 -5.50
C ARG A 28 16.33 -7.31 -5.42
N THR A 29 16.65 -6.36 -6.29
CA THR A 29 15.91 -5.10 -6.44
C THR A 29 14.45 -5.33 -6.80
N ASP A 30 14.15 -6.45 -7.45
CA ASP A 30 12.80 -6.93 -7.70
C ASP A 30 11.97 -7.03 -6.41
N TYR A 31 12.55 -7.49 -5.30
CA TYR A 31 11.82 -7.64 -4.03
C TYR A 31 11.36 -6.30 -3.44
N VAL A 32 12.20 -5.26 -3.50
CA VAL A 32 11.78 -3.91 -3.10
C VAL A 32 10.74 -3.35 -4.07
N GLY A 33 10.82 -3.74 -5.35
CA GLY A 33 9.84 -3.45 -6.38
C GLY A 33 8.45 -3.97 -6.03
N HIS A 34 8.33 -5.28 -5.82
CA HIS A 34 7.07 -5.95 -5.45
C HIS A 34 6.51 -5.44 -4.13
N TYR A 35 7.38 -5.27 -3.11
CA TYR A 35 7.00 -4.65 -1.85
C TYR A 35 6.38 -3.25 -2.06
N SER A 36 7.07 -2.38 -2.79
CA SER A 36 6.66 -0.99 -3.00
C SER A 36 5.38 -0.91 -3.83
N ALA A 37 5.23 -1.78 -4.83
CA ALA A 37 4.01 -1.89 -5.63
C ALA A 37 2.81 -2.34 -4.78
N GLY A 38 2.99 -3.36 -3.93
CA GLY A 38 1.96 -3.83 -3.00
C GLY A 38 1.56 -2.79 -1.96
N PHE A 39 2.56 -2.10 -1.40
CA PHE A 39 2.35 -0.99 -0.46
C PHE A 39 1.59 0.16 -1.11
N GLY A 40 2.08 0.65 -2.25
CA GLY A 40 1.50 1.78 -2.97
C GLY A 40 0.10 1.51 -3.49
N GLY A 41 -0.13 0.34 -4.11
CA GLY A 41 -1.44 -0.07 -4.62
C GLY A 41 -2.47 -0.18 -3.50
N THR A 42 -2.08 -0.74 -2.36
CA THR A 42 -2.95 -0.82 -1.18
C THR A 42 -3.20 0.56 -0.59
N LEU A 43 -2.20 1.45 -0.54
CA LEU A 43 -2.38 2.81 -0.05
C LEU A 43 -3.33 3.62 -0.93
N VAL A 44 -3.28 3.44 -2.25
CA VAL A 44 -4.26 4.02 -3.19
C VAL A 44 -5.67 3.49 -2.90
N ALA A 45 -5.83 2.18 -2.76
CA ALA A 45 -7.12 1.57 -2.44
C ALA A 45 -7.67 2.07 -1.09
N LEU A 46 -6.80 2.22 -0.08
CA LEU A 46 -7.16 2.78 1.22
C LEU A 46 -7.49 4.27 1.14
N ALA A 47 -6.77 5.07 0.35
CA ALA A 47 -7.08 6.48 0.15
C ALA A 47 -8.49 6.65 -0.43
N ILE A 48 -8.81 5.90 -1.48
CA ILE A 48 -10.14 5.90 -2.11
C ILE A 48 -11.19 5.35 -1.15
N GLY A 49 -10.95 4.16 -0.60
CA GLY A 49 -11.92 3.45 0.23
C GLY A 49 -12.24 4.21 1.51
N VAL A 50 -11.23 4.69 2.25
CA VAL A 50 -11.45 5.54 3.42
C VAL A 50 -12.04 6.89 2.99
N GLY A 51 -11.58 7.50 1.90
CA GLY A 51 -12.09 8.79 1.42
C GLY A 51 -13.56 8.78 0.95
N LEU A 52 -14.02 7.68 0.35
CA LEU A 52 -15.39 7.52 -0.14
C LEU A 52 -16.31 6.93 0.94
N ILE A 53 -15.88 5.86 1.62
CA ILE A 53 -16.71 5.11 2.56
C ILE A 53 -16.78 5.82 3.92
N ALA A 54 -15.69 6.45 4.39
CA ALA A 54 -15.67 7.18 5.67
C ALA A 54 -16.39 8.52 5.64
N ARG A 55 -16.88 8.99 4.48
CA ARG A 55 -17.86 10.10 4.44
C ARG A 55 -19.12 9.76 5.25
N GLU A 56 -19.47 8.48 5.28
CA GLU A 56 -20.70 7.98 5.90
C GLU A 56 -20.43 7.02 7.07
N THR A 57 -19.23 6.43 7.16
CA THR A 57 -18.90 5.52 8.25
C THR A 57 -18.30 6.22 9.46
N ASN A 58 -18.84 5.88 10.63
CA ASN A 58 -18.21 6.17 11.91
C ASN A 58 -16.79 5.58 11.94
N LEU A 59 -15.81 6.33 12.45
CA LEU A 59 -14.41 5.89 12.59
C LEU A 59 -14.27 4.56 13.35
N SER A 60 -15.27 4.19 14.15
CA SER A 60 -15.36 2.86 14.77
C SER A 60 -15.35 1.69 13.77
N GLN A 61 -15.70 1.92 12.50
CA GLN A 61 -15.66 0.90 11.44
C GLN A 61 -14.40 0.94 10.58
N LEU A 62 -13.49 1.90 10.80
CA LEU A 62 -12.28 2.09 9.99
C LEU A 62 -11.46 0.80 9.92
N SER A 63 -11.24 0.12 11.04
CA SER A 63 -10.46 -1.13 11.08
C SER A 63 -11.06 -2.22 10.19
N ARG A 64 -12.39 -2.29 10.10
CA ARG A 64 -13.09 -3.26 9.25
C ARG A 64 -12.92 -2.90 7.77
N VAL A 65 -13.07 -1.63 7.41
CA VAL A 65 -12.85 -1.15 6.03
C VAL A 65 -11.42 -1.40 5.60
N VAL A 66 -10.43 -1.06 6.44
CA VAL A 66 -9.01 -1.30 6.16
C VAL A 66 -8.73 -2.79 5.98
N LEU A 67 -9.27 -3.65 6.83
CA LEU A 67 -9.08 -5.10 6.71
C LEU A 67 -9.69 -5.67 5.43
N ILE A 68 -10.90 -5.24 5.06
CA ILE A 68 -11.55 -5.66 3.82
C ILE A 68 -10.71 -5.24 2.60
N LEU A 69 -10.25 -3.98 2.59
CA LEU A 69 -9.44 -3.45 1.49
C LEU A 69 -8.06 -4.13 1.41
N LEU A 70 -7.46 -4.46 2.56
CA LEU A 70 -6.22 -5.24 2.62
C LEU A 70 -6.40 -6.63 1.98
N VAL A 71 -7.43 -7.37 2.40
CA VAL A 71 -7.69 -8.71 1.85
C VAL A 71 -8.00 -8.61 0.36
N ALA A 72 -8.80 -7.63 -0.06
CA ALA A 72 -9.11 -7.41 -1.46
C ALA A 72 -7.84 -7.09 -2.28
N ALA A 73 -6.95 -6.24 -1.77
CA ALA A 73 -5.70 -5.89 -2.43
C ALA A 73 -4.77 -7.11 -2.60
N ILE A 74 -4.65 -7.95 -1.56
CA ILE A 74 -3.86 -9.20 -1.64
C ILE A 74 -4.45 -10.15 -2.68
N MET A 75 -5.77 -10.38 -2.65
CA MET A 75 -6.43 -11.27 -3.59
C MET A 75 -6.30 -10.77 -5.04
N LEU A 76 -6.49 -9.46 -5.26
CA LEU A 76 -6.29 -8.85 -6.57
C LEU A 76 -4.83 -8.93 -7.03
N GLY A 77 -3.87 -8.72 -6.13
CA GLY A 77 -2.45 -8.91 -6.41
C GLY A 77 -2.15 -10.33 -6.91
N GLY A 78 -2.66 -11.35 -6.22
CA GLY A 78 -2.49 -12.75 -6.62
C GLY A 78 -3.18 -13.08 -7.95
N VAL A 79 -4.36 -12.51 -8.21
CA VAL A 79 -5.02 -12.62 -9.52
C VAL A 79 -4.16 -11.96 -10.60
N PHE A 80 -3.64 -10.75 -10.37
CA PHE A 80 -2.80 -10.07 -11.35
C PHE A 80 -1.50 -10.83 -11.64
N GLU A 81 -0.85 -11.36 -10.60
CA GLU A 81 0.35 -12.18 -10.73
C GLU A 81 0.08 -13.46 -11.54
N SER A 82 -1.01 -14.17 -11.23
CA SER A 82 -1.37 -15.42 -11.88
C SER A 82 -1.92 -15.27 -13.31
N THR A 83 -2.45 -14.09 -13.67
CA THR A 83 -3.16 -13.88 -14.95
C THR A 83 -2.50 -12.87 -15.88
N ILE A 84 -2.14 -11.68 -15.39
CA ILE A 84 -1.66 -10.56 -16.22
C ILE A 84 -0.14 -10.59 -16.30
N PHE A 85 0.55 -10.82 -15.18
CA PHE A 85 2.02 -10.88 -15.14
C PHE A 85 2.58 -12.24 -15.56
N ARG A 86 1.75 -13.08 -16.18
CA ARG A 86 2.04 -14.41 -16.77
C ARG A 86 3.18 -14.43 -17.82
N LEU A 87 3.85 -13.30 -18.03
CA LEU A 87 5.15 -13.18 -18.70
C LEU A 87 6.29 -13.77 -17.85
N ALA A 88 6.14 -13.82 -16.53
CA ALA A 88 6.94 -14.61 -15.60
C ALA A 88 6.05 -15.72 -15.00
N ILE A 89 6.61 -16.91 -14.77
CA ILE A 89 5.96 -17.95 -13.98
C ILE A 89 5.61 -17.33 -12.62
N PHE A 90 4.39 -17.58 -12.10
CA PHE A 90 3.98 -17.07 -10.79
C PHE A 90 5.08 -17.33 -9.76
N ASP A 91 5.69 -16.26 -9.23
CA ASP A 91 6.70 -16.35 -8.18
C ASP A 91 6.03 -16.14 -6.80
N PRO A 92 5.99 -17.18 -5.95
CA PRO A 92 5.43 -17.07 -4.61
C PRO A 92 6.13 -16.00 -3.76
N VAL A 93 7.42 -15.74 -3.99
CA VAL A 93 8.20 -14.76 -3.23
C VAL A 93 7.76 -13.34 -3.59
N ASP A 94 7.52 -13.07 -4.87
CA ASP A 94 7.05 -11.77 -5.33
C ASP A 94 5.63 -11.48 -4.82
N PHE A 95 4.76 -12.48 -4.87
CA PHE A 95 3.44 -12.40 -4.27
C PHE A 95 3.51 -12.16 -2.75
N CYS A 96 4.42 -12.82 -2.04
CA CYS A 96 4.64 -12.60 -0.61
C CYS A 96 5.14 -11.19 -0.30
N ASN A 97 6.10 -10.68 -1.07
CA ASN A 97 6.64 -9.32 -0.90
C ASN A 97 5.56 -8.26 -1.16
N GLN A 98 4.76 -8.44 -2.22
CA GLN A 98 3.62 -7.58 -2.52
C GLN A 98 2.58 -7.61 -1.39
N SER A 99 2.24 -8.80 -0.89
CA SER A 99 1.29 -8.98 0.20
C SER A 99 1.79 -8.37 1.51
N LEU A 100 3.09 -8.44 1.78
CA LEU A 100 3.72 -7.79 2.92
C LEU A 100 3.64 -6.27 2.78
N GLY A 101 3.91 -5.72 1.59
CA GLY A 101 3.70 -4.30 1.29
C GLY A 101 2.28 -3.84 1.61
N ALA A 102 1.29 -4.61 1.16
CA ALA A 102 -0.12 -4.34 1.45
C ALA A 102 -0.41 -4.32 2.96
N ALA A 103 0.08 -5.32 3.70
CA ALA A 103 -0.10 -5.41 5.14
C ALA A 103 0.53 -4.22 5.89
N ILE A 104 1.75 -3.81 5.51
CA ILE A 104 2.44 -2.67 6.12
C ILE A 104 1.70 -1.36 5.82
N ALA A 105 1.15 -1.18 4.62
CA ALA A 105 0.32 -0.02 4.29
C ALA A 105 -0.93 0.07 5.20
N ALA A 106 -1.64 -1.06 5.36
CA ALA A 106 -2.80 -1.14 6.24
C ALA A 106 -2.43 -0.83 7.71
N LEU A 107 -1.34 -1.41 8.22
CA LEU A 107 -0.85 -1.15 9.57
C LEU A 107 -0.44 0.31 9.78
N ALA A 108 0.21 0.94 8.79
CA ALA A 108 0.59 2.35 8.88
C ALA A 108 -0.64 3.26 8.97
N VAL A 109 -1.69 2.96 8.20
CA VAL A 109 -2.97 3.68 8.28
C VAL A 109 -3.65 3.47 9.62
N LEU A 110 -3.68 2.25 10.17
CA LEU A 110 -4.28 1.98 11.49
C LEU A 110 -3.48 2.59 12.64
N GLY A 111 -2.15 2.50 12.60
CA GLY A 111 -1.26 3.05 13.62
C GLY A 111 -1.27 4.58 13.68
N ALA A 112 -1.59 5.23 12.56
CA ALA A 112 -1.80 6.67 12.48
C ALA A 112 -3.22 7.00 11.98
N ALA A 113 -4.24 6.29 12.47
CA ALA A 113 -5.61 6.47 12.03
C ALA A 113 -6.06 7.94 12.10
N PRO A 114 -6.70 8.46 11.02
CA PRO A 114 -7.18 9.83 11.01
C PRO A 114 -8.30 9.98 12.06
N LYS A 115 -8.28 11.09 12.80
CA LYS A 115 -9.30 11.39 13.85
C LYS A 115 -10.58 12.00 13.30
N THR A 116 -10.57 12.40 12.04
CA THR A 116 -11.70 12.95 11.28
C THR A 116 -11.69 12.29 9.92
N PRO A 117 -12.84 12.15 9.24
CA PRO A 117 -12.85 11.62 7.88
C PRO A 117 -12.01 12.50 6.95
N MET A 118 -11.35 11.88 5.98
CA MET A 118 -10.52 12.57 4.99
C MET A 118 -11.38 13.06 3.83
N PHE A 119 -11.14 14.27 3.34
CA PHE A 119 -11.88 14.84 2.21
C PHE A 119 -10.97 15.55 1.21
N GLY A 120 -11.31 15.43 -0.08
CA GLY A 120 -10.70 16.22 -1.15
C GLY A 120 -9.18 16.05 -1.22
N GLY A 121 -8.45 17.13 -0.92
CA GLY A 121 -6.99 17.20 -1.06
C GLY A 121 -6.23 16.18 -0.21
N GLU A 122 -6.77 15.74 0.92
CA GLU A 122 -6.14 14.75 1.80
C GLU A 122 -6.13 13.36 1.18
N VAL A 123 -7.27 12.97 0.60
CA VAL A 123 -7.40 11.74 -0.19
C VAL A 123 -6.48 11.82 -1.39
N GLY A 124 -6.45 12.98 -2.07
CA GLY A 124 -5.55 13.22 -3.20
C GLY A 124 -4.08 13.08 -2.85
N LEU A 125 -3.64 13.57 -1.68
CA LEU A 125 -2.26 13.47 -1.24
C LEU A 125 -1.88 12.04 -0.86
N MET A 126 -2.74 11.33 -0.12
CA MET A 126 -2.51 9.92 0.21
C MET A 126 -2.50 9.04 -1.05
N PHE A 127 -3.38 9.33 -2.00
CA PHE A 127 -3.39 8.72 -3.33
C PHE A 127 -2.07 8.98 -4.05
N ALA A 128 -1.60 10.23 -4.10
CA ALA A 128 -0.36 10.60 -4.76
C ALA A 128 0.87 9.89 -4.14
N VAL A 129 0.93 9.78 -2.81
CA VAL A 129 1.95 8.98 -2.12
C VAL A 129 1.87 7.52 -2.55
N GLY A 130 0.66 6.94 -2.56
CA GLY A 130 0.47 5.55 -3.00
C GLY A 130 0.91 5.33 -4.44
N THR A 131 0.50 6.22 -5.36
CA THR A 131 0.92 6.18 -6.76
C THR A 131 2.44 6.29 -6.90
N PHE A 132 3.08 7.17 -6.13
CA PHE A 132 4.55 7.26 -6.12
C PHE A 132 5.20 5.91 -5.77
N PHE A 133 4.73 5.22 -4.73
CA PHE A 133 5.23 3.89 -4.37
C PHE A 133 4.95 2.83 -5.46
N VAL A 134 3.82 2.91 -6.17
CA VAL A 134 3.56 2.03 -7.33
C VAL A 134 4.57 2.28 -8.45
N LEU A 135 4.86 3.55 -8.77
CA LEU A 135 5.82 3.90 -9.83
C LEU A 135 7.24 3.48 -9.46
N VAL A 136 7.66 3.72 -8.22
CA VAL A 136 8.93 3.23 -7.67
C VAL A 136 8.96 1.70 -7.71
N GLY A 137 7.88 1.05 -7.29
CA GLY A 137 7.76 -0.40 -7.30
C GLY A 137 7.94 -1.00 -8.69
N PHE A 138 7.25 -0.44 -9.69
CA PHE A 138 7.39 -0.83 -11.08
C PHE A 138 8.83 -0.62 -11.57
N HIS A 139 9.45 0.52 -11.28
CA HIS A 139 10.83 0.79 -11.68
C HIS A 139 11.81 -0.27 -11.15
N TYR A 140 11.75 -0.60 -9.86
CA TYR A 140 12.65 -1.58 -9.24
C TYR A 140 12.32 -3.03 -9.61
N ALA A 141 11.06 -3.35 -9.93
CA ALA A 141 10.65 -4.71 -10.33
C ALA A 141 11.13 -5.08 -11.74
N PHE A 142 11.36 -4.10 -12.62
CA PHE A 142 11.69 -4.32 -14.03
C PHE A 142 13.09 -3.82 -14.44
N MET A 143 13.92 -3.43 -13.47
CA MET A 143 15.35 -3.11 -13.65
C MET A 143 16.23 -4.28 -13.23
#